data_AF-A0A7Y4ZMR1-F1
#
_entry.id   AF-A0A7Y4ZMR1-F1
#
_cell.length_a   1.000
_cell.length_b   1.000
_cell.length_c   1.000
_cell.angle_alpha   90.00
_cell.angle_beta   90.00
_cell.angle_gamma   90.00
#
_symmetry.space_group_name_H-M   'P 1'
#
loop_
_entity.id
_entity.type
_entity.pdbx_description
1 polymer ?
#
loop_
_entity_poly.entity_id
_entity_poly.type
_entity_poly.pdbx_seq_one_letter_code
_entity_poly.pdbx_strand_id
1 'polypeptide(L)'
;MAASPRLRLVACVLGMAALQVPTSACSARDAVPLQARPAPAAARAVVWTEDVHGEGEHSYFLDATGHVLEERKGLAMYDGSTLLTAERREETIPTSDCGDSVKATGASDAVPPAAGVGASSSLYLVSDVGDELRVLPAPRPDHAVQAFQSVVDLTGSAGPYLFLRQTTYVLTCGGMGSVAVQSFVWDVAHHKLAPRSAMFPDDDSLEGRAQRALSADAEDDERARESPSDQRFTELLPTLSRDGDLALSVRFVAPTSYAGTRGGWSSNTRSVFVPAKTLPAALVGFAVAPEPVRTFVRAQLAPVRGYSTRP
;
A
#
# COMPACT_ATOMS: atom_id res chain seq x y z
N MET A 1 -21.64 -63.18 15.13
CA MET A 1 -20.73 -62.33 14.33
C MET A 1 -21.42 -60.99 14.13
N ALA A 2 -21.07 -59.98 14.95
CA ALA A 2 -21.63 -58.63 14.88
C ALA A 2 -20.50 -57.68 14.49
N ALA A 3 -20.71 -56.89 13.44
CA ALA A 3 -19.71 -56.00 12.87
C ALA A 3 -19.62 -54.68 13.66
N SER A 4 -18.41 -54.32 14.08
CA SER A 4 -18.10 -53.01 14.70
C SER A 4 -18.28 -51.85 13.71
N PRO A 5 -18.88 -50.72 14.12
CA PRO A 5 -18.88 -49.53 13.30
C PRO A 5 -17.51 -48.84 13.39
N ARG A 6 -16.91 -48.57 12.22
CA ARG A 6 -15.68 -47.78 12.09
C ARG A 6 -15.99 -46.31 12.42
N LEU A 7 -15.38 -45.79 13.47
CA LEU A 7 -15.30 -44.36 13.76
C LEU A 7 -14.62 -43.66 12.57
N ARG A 8 -15.37 -42.79 11.87
CA ARG A 8 -14.76 -41.81 10.95
C ARG A 8 -14.30 -40.63 11.80
N LEU A 9 -12.98 -40.46 11.90
CA LEU A 9 -12.35 -39.25 12.42
C LEU A 9 -12.71 -38.11 11.44
N VAL A 10 -13.66 -37.26 11.81
CA VAL A 10 -13.88 -35.97 11.14
C VAL A 10 -12.79 -35.05 11.67
N ALA A 11 -11.73 -34.88 10.90
CA ALA A 11 -10.79 -33.80 11.13
C ALA A 11 -11.54 -32.48 10.93
N CYS A 12 -11.94 -31.83 12.03
CA CYS A 12 -12.26 -30.41 12.03
C CYS A 12 -10.99 -29.67 11.66
N VAL A 13 -10.80 -29.40 10.36
CA VAL A 13 -9.96 -28.30 9.92
C VAL A 13 -10.66 -27.05 10.46
N LEU A 14 -10.13 -26.49 11.55
CA LEU A 14 -10.40 -25.13 11.97
C LEU A 14 -9.99 -24.23 10.82
N GLY A 15 -10.94 -23.96 9.94
CA GLY A 15 -10.81 -22.93 8.92
C GLY A 15 -10.54 -21.63 9.66
N MET A 16 -9.31 -21.14 9.55
CA MET A 16 -9.05 -19.73 9.75
C MET A 16 -9.98 -19.01 8.78
N ALA A 17 -11.07 -18.46 9.30
CA ALA A 17 -11.82 -17.45 8.60
C ALA A 17 -10.81 -16.33 8.34
N ALA A 18 -10.23 -16.33 7.13
CA ALA A 18 -9.58 -15.16 6.61
C ALA A 18 -10.56 -14.02 6.88
N LEU A 19 -10.12 -13.01 7.63
CA LEU A 19 -10.82 -11.74 7.67
C LEU A 19 -11.02 -11.35 6.20
N GLN A 20 -12.21 -11.63 5.69
CA GLN A 20 -12.75 -10.96 4.54
C GLN A 20 -12.95 -9.54 5.07
N VAL A 21 -11.86 -8.76 5.11
CA VAL A 21 -11.97 -7.32 4.97
C VAL A 21 -12.90 -7.19 3.79
N PRO A 22 -14.10 -6.61 3.97
CA PRO A 22 -15.06 -6.56 2.90
C PRO A 22 -14.33 -5.95 1.72
N THR A 23 -14.04 -6.79 0.72
CA THR A 23 -13.80 -6.34 -0.63
C THR A 23 -15.18 -5.87 -1.07
N SER A 24 -15.64 -4.77 -0.47
CA SER A 24 -16.76 -3.99 -0.96
C SER A 24 -16.39 -3.78 -2.41
N ALA A 25 -17.03 -4.56 -3.26
CA ALA A 25 -16.70 -4.64 -4.65
C ALA A 25 -16.87 -3.22 -5.15
N CYS A 26 -15.74 -2.54 -5.39
CA CYS A 26 -15.68 -1.47 -6.36
C CYS A 26 -16.09 -2.14 -7.67
N SER A 27 -17.40 -2.23 -7.88
CA SER A 27 -17.99 -2.69 -9.11
C SER A 27 -17.41 -1.77 -10.17
N ALA A 28 -16.54 -2.33 -11.01
CA ALA A 28 -15.92 -1.65 -12.12
C ALA A 28 -17.00 -1.35 -13.17
N ARG A 29 -17.93 -0.45 -12.85
CA ARG A 29 -18.84 0.14 -13.83
C ARG A 29 -18.10 1.30 -14.46
N ASP A 30 -17.80 1.12 -15.75
CA ASP A 30 -17.39 2.15 -16.70
C ASP A 30 -16.22 3.02 -16.23
N ALA A 31 -15.06 2.39 -16.00
CA ALA A 31 -13.81 3.12 -15.91
C ALA A 31 -13.50 3.72 -17.28
N VAL A 32 -13.84 5.01 -17.46
CA VAL A 32 -13.34 5.81 -18.59
C VAL A 32 -11.81 5.66 -18.61
N PRO A 33 -11.21 5.27 -19.75
CA PRO A 33 -9.77 5.13 -19.85
C PRO A 33 -9.08 6.42 -19.38
N LEU A 34 -8.14 6.32 -18.46
CA LEU A 34 -7.25 7.44 -18.15
C LEU A 34 -6.46 7.75 -19.42
N GLN A 35 -6.72 8.90 -20.03
CA GLN A 35 -5.98 9.33 -21.22
C GLN A 35 -4.53 9.65 -20.84
N ALA A 36 -3.59 9.26 -21.70
CA ALA A 36 -2.20 9.64 -21.55
C ALA A 36 -2.08 11.17 -21.53
N ARG A 37 -1.49 11.70 -20.45
CA ARG A 37 -1.27 13.15 -20.29
C ARG A 37 0.16 13.47 -20.69
N PRO A 38 0.44 14.45 -21.56
CA PRO A 38 1.82 14.88 -21.79
C PRO A 38 2.40 15.44 -20.49
N ALA A 39 3.69 15.19 -20.21
CA ALA A 39 4.39 15.91 -19.16
C ALA A 39 4.36 17.42 -19.49
N PRO A 40 3.96 18.29 -18.56
CA PRO A 40 4.03 19.72 -18.77
C PRO A 40 5.50 20.17 -18.84
N ALA A 41 5.78 21.20 -19.64
CA ALA A 41 7.02 21.95 -19.50
C ALA A 41 7.00 22.62 -18.11
N ALA A 42 7.90 22.21 -17.22
CA ALA A 42 7.82 22.60 -15.82
C ALA A 42 8.53 23.94 -15.59
N ALA A 43 7.78 25.00 -15.29
CA ALA A 43 8.35 26.24 -14.78
C ALA A 43 8.90 26.06 -13.35
N ARG A 44 8.28 25.17 -12.58
CA ARG A 44 8.72 24.74 -11.24
C ARG A 44 8.43 23.26 -11.02
N ALA A 45 9.25 22.63 -10.20
CA ALA A 45 9.06 21.25 -9.76
C ALA A 45 9.16 21.14 -8.25
N VAL A 46 8.48 20.14 -7.68
CA VAL A 46 8.72 19.67 -6.32
C VAL A 46 9.14 18.23 -6.40
N VAL A 47 10.26 17.92 -5.76
CA VAL A 47 10.80 16.56 -5.61
C VAL A 47 10.77 16.22 -4.15
N TRP A 48 10.43 14.99 -3.80
CA TRP A 48 10.52 14.55 -2.42
C TRP A 48 11.36 13.30 -2.27
N THR A 49 12.06 13.25 -1.15
CA THR A 49 12.96 12.16 -0.76
C THR A 49 12.58 11.66 0.62
N GLU A 50 12.93 10.42 0.89
CA GLU A 50 12.98 9.91 2.25
C GLU A 50 14.42 10.03 2.73
N ASP A 51 14.65 10.72 3.84
CA ASP A 51 15.98 10.87 4.39
C ASP A 51 16.56 9.50 4.79
N VAL A 52 17.78 9.23 4.34
CA VAL A 52 18.54 8.02 4.67
C VAL A 52 19.03 8.02 6.12
N HIS A 53 19.01 9.18 6.80
CA HIS A 53 19.40 9.32 8.21
C HIS A 53 18.21 9.31 9.18
N GLY A 54 16.98 9.15 8.67
CA GLY A 54 15.78 8.96 9.48
C GLY A 54 15.17 10.26 10.02
N GLU A 55 15.53 11.43 9.52
CA GLU A 55 14.89 12.71 9.90
C GLU A 55 13.49 12.90 9.29
N GLY A 56 13.13 12.03 8.34
CA GLY A 56 11.79 11.88 7.77
C GLY A 56 11.73 12.17 6.27
N GLU A 57 10.55 12.53 5.79
CA GLU A 57 10.31 12.94 4.41
C GLU A 57 10.71 14.42 4.23
N HIS A 58 11.33 14.75 3.10
CA HIS A 58 11.71 16.13 2.75
C HIS A 58 11.28 16.44 1.32
N SER A 59 10.86 17.68 1.09
CA SER A 59 10.48 18.21 -0.22
C SER A 59 11.38 19.35 -0.64
N TYR A 60 11.89 19.27 -1.86
CA TYR A 60 12.76 20.26 -2.50
C TYR A 60 12.01 20.96 -3.62
N PHE A 61 11.92 22.27 -3.55
CA PHE A 61 11.29 23.13 -4.53
C PHE A 61 12.35 23.59 -5.52
N LEU A 62 12.15 23.30 -6.80
CA LEU A 62 13.12 23.53 -7.86
C LEU A 62 12.65 24.62 -8.81
N ASP A 63 13.59 25.43 -9.30
CA ASP A 63 13.36 26.30 -10.45
C ASP A 63 13.40 25.53 -11.78
N ALA A 64 13.24 26.24 -12.90
CA ALA A 64 13.25 25.66 -14.24
C ALA A 64 14.61 25.08 -14.68
N THR A 65 15.69 25.26 -13.90
CA THR A 65 17.02 24.69 -14.16
C THR A 65 17.34 23.49 -13.26
N GLY A 66 16.52 23.24 -12.24
CA GLY A 66 16.75 22.20 -11.23
C GLY A 66 17.52 22.69 -10.00
N HIS A 67 17.72 24.00 -9.85
CA HIS A 67 18.32 24.56 -8.65
C HIS A 67 17.30 24.60 -7.51
N VAL A 68 17.74 24.20 -6.30
CA VAL A 68 16.90 24.18 -5.10
C VAL A 68 16.65 25.61 -4.63
N LEU A 69 15.38 26.01 -4.64
CA LEU A 69 14.92 27.30 -4.12
C LEU A 69 14.58 27.22 -2.63
N GLU A 70 14.01 26.08 -2.22
CA GLU A 70 13.50 25.87 -0.87
C GLU A 70 13.52 24.38 -0.53
N GLU A 71 13.77 24.08 0.75
CA GLU A 71 13.60 22.76 1.34
C GLU A 71 12.56 22.83 2.45
N ARG A 72 11.64 21.87 2.50
CA ARG A 72 10.64 21.73 3.56
C ARG A 72 10.62 20.31 4.10
N LYS A 73 10.35 20.19 5.39
CA LYS A 73 10.01 18.90 6.01
C LYS A 73 8.62 18.47 5.55
N GLY A 74 8.47 17.16 5.33
CA GLY A 74 7.25 16.51 4.87
C GLY A 74 7.16 16.45 3.35
N LEU A 75 6.06 15.87 2.88
CA LEU A 75 5.75 15.77 1.47
C LEU A 75 4.94 16.98 0.98
N ALA A 76 5.40 17.61 -0.09
CA ALA A 76 4.64 18.57 -0.86
C ALA A 76 4.52 18.15 -2.33
N MET A 77 3.43 18.55 -2.98
CA MET A 77 3.21 18.29 -4.40
C MET A 77 2.26 19.29 -5.04
N TYR A 78 2.27 19.37 -6.36
CA TYR A 78 1.30 20.14 -7.14
C TYR A 78 0.17 19.25 -7.68
N ASP A 79 -1.07 19.73 -7.56
CA ASP A 79 -2.26 19.18 -8.23
C ASP A 79 -2.54 19.82 -9.61
N GLY A 80 -1.57 20.60 -10.09
CA GLY A 80 -1.74 21.57 -11.16
C GLY A 80 -1.08 22.87 -10.75
N SER A 81 -1.87 23.84 -10.29
CA SER A 81 -1.38 25.13 -9.81
C SER A 81 -1.25 25.23 -8.30
N THR A 82 -1.97 24.40 -7.55
CA THR A 82 -2.07 24.49 -6.10
C THR A 82 -1.02 23.61 -5.46
N LEU A 83 -0.33 24.14 -4.45
CA LEU A 83 0.60 23.37 -3.64
C LEU A 83 -0.18 22.65 -2.54
N LEU A 84 -0.03 21.33 -2.46
CA LEU A 84 -0.60 20.47 -1.45
C LEU A 84 0.53 19.90 -0.59
N THR A 85 0.32 19.86 0.72
CA THR A 85 1.19 19.18 1.69
C THR A 85 0.47 17.93 2.19
N ALA A 86 1.15 16.78 2.22
CA ALA A 86 0.55 15.59 2.78
C ALA A 86 0.71 15.55 4.30
N GLU A 87 -0.41 15.29 4.99
CA GLU A 87 -0.46 15.18 6.43
C GLU A 87 -1.01 13.81 6.84
N ARG A 88 -0.25 13.11 7.68
CA ARG A 88 -0.72 11.91 8.35
C ARG A 88 -1.34 12.29 9.69
N ARG A 89 -2.59 11.92 9.90
CA ARG A 89 -3.30 12.18 11.16
C ARG A 89 -3.68 10.86 11.82
N GLU A 90 -3.28 10.68 13.07
CA GLU A 90 -3.63 9.51 13.86
C GLU A 90 -5.01 9.67 14.49
N GLU A 91 -5.79 8.60 14.46
CA GLU A 91 -7.09 8.44 15.07
C GLU A 91 -7.04 7.29 16.07
N THR A 92 -7.59 7.50 17.25
CA THR A 92 -7.76 6.45 18.25
C THR A 92 -8.94 5.55 17.87
N ILE A 93 -8.71 4.25 17.81
CA ILE A 93 -9.73 3.24 17.51
C ILE A 93 -10.06 2.48 18.80
N PRO A 94 -11.34 2.47 19.25
CA PRO A 94 -11.74 1.66 20.39
C PRO A 94 -11.47 0.17 20.14
N THR A 95 -10.84 -0.50 21.09
CA THR A 95 -10.66 -1.95 21.12
C THR A 95 -11.32 -2.54 22.36
N SER A 96 -11.45 -3.86 22.45
CA SER A 96 -12.10 -4.53 23.57
C SER A 96 -11.21 -5.63 24.13
N ASP A 97 -11.09 -5.69 25.45
CA ASP A 97 -10.40 -6.81 26.08
C ASP A 97 -11.14 -8.13 25.88
N CYS A 98 -10.36 -9.21 25.77
CA CYS A 98 -10.88 -10.56 25.60
C CYS A 98 -11.37 -11.21 26.91
N GLY A 99 -11.35 -10.47 28.01
CA GLY A 99 -11.58 -10.97 29.37
C GLY A 99 -12.97 -11.53 29.64
N ASP A 100 -14.00 -11.09 28.90
CA ASP A 100 -15.41 -11.36 29.27
C ASP A 100 -16.25 -12.05 28.19
N SER A 101 -15.80 -12.08 26.92
CA SER A 101 -16.56 -12.69 25.82
C SER A 101 -16.57 -14.22 25.83
N VAL A 102 -15.62 -14.86 26.52
CA VAL A 102 -15.53 -16.34 26.63
C VAL A 102 -16.34 -16.90 27.80
N LYS A 103 -16.77 -16.06 28.76
CA LYS A 103 -17.56 -16.49 29.93
C LYS A 103 -19.04 -16.11 29.88
N ALA A 104 -19.45 -15.29 28.91
CA ALA A 104 -20.81 -14.73 28.82
C ALA A 104 -21.83 -15.61 28.07
N THR A 105 -21.69 -16.94 28.05
CA THR A 105 -22.75 -17.83 27.51
C THR A 105 -23.88 -18.12 28.51
N GLY A 106 -24.06 -17.30 29.55
CA GLY A 106 -25.13 -17.55 30.55
C GLY A 106 -25.47 -16.46 31.56
N ALA A 107 -24.88 -15.26 31.52
CA ALA A 107 -25.22 -14.18 32.45
C ALA A 107 -25.55 -12.90 31.68
N SER A 108 -26.77 -12.39 31.84
CA SER A 108 -27.30 -11.23 31.11
C SER A 108 -26.69 -9.88 31.53
N ASP A 109 -25.82 -9.86 32.54
CA ASP A 109 -25.37 -8.63 33.20
C ASP A 109 -23.84 -8.52 33.22
N ALA A 110 -23.15 -9.04 32.21
CA ALA A 110 -21.70 -8.92 32.11
C ALA A 110 -21.29 -7.45 31.89
N VAL A 111 -20.48 -6.93 32.81
CA VAL A 111 -19.78 -5.65 32.66
C VAL A 111 -19.03 -5.66 31.33
N PRO A 112 -19.15 -4.64 30.47
CA PRO A 112 -18.41 -4.62 29.22
C PRO A 112 -16.90 -4.64 29.53
N PRO A 113 -16.11 -5.45 28.81
CA PRO A 113 -14.66 -5.51 29.03
C PRO A 113 -14.07 -4.10 28.90
N ALA A 114 -13.00 -3.83 29.65
CA ALA A 114 -12.31 -2.55 29.60
C ALA A 114 -11.92 -2.23 28.14
N ALA A 115 -12.21 -0.98 27.74
CA ALA A 115 -11.89 -0.52 26.40
C ALA A 115 -10.37 -0.34 26.30
N GLY A 116 -9.73 -1.08 25.38
CA GLY A 116 -8.40 -0.74 24.91
C GLY A 116 -8.46 0.36 23.86
N VAL A 117 -7.29 0.86 23.47
CA VAL A 117 -7.14 1.85 22.39
C VAL A 117 -6.12 1.36 21.37
N GLY A 118 -6.57 1.20 20.14
CA GLY A 118 -5.75 1.03 18.95
C GLY A 118 -5.48 2.37 18.26
N ALA A 119 -4.60 2.35 17.25
CA ALA A 119 -4.24 3.53 16.48
C ALA A 119 -4.51 3.29 14.99
N SER A 120 -5.04 4.29 14.29
CA SER A 120 -5.21 4.24 12.85
C SER A 120 -4.86 5.58 12.22
N SER A 121 -4.06 5.62 11.18
CA SER A 121 -3.76 6.86 10.47
C SER A 121 -4.67 7.08 9.27
N SER A 122 -5.12 8.31 9.06
CA SER A 122 -5.66 8.83 7.80
C SER A 122 -4.59 9.66 7.08
N LEU A 123 -4.68 9.73 5.75
CA LEU A 123 -3.86 10.63 4.93
C LEU A 123 -4.71 11.78 4.38
N TYR A 124 -4.21 13.00 4.54
CA TYR A 124 -4.80 14.22 4.03
C TYR A 124 -3.83 14.92 3.08
N LEU A 125 -4.38 15.64 2.10
CA LEU A 125 -3.67 16.65 1.33
C LEU A 125 -4.24 18.02 1.73
N VAL A 126 -3.38 18.91 2.21
CA VAL A 126 -3.75 20.23 2.71
C VAL A 126 -3.15 21.28 1.78
N SER A 127 -3.99 22.13 1.21
CA SER A 127 -3.54 23.24 0.36
C SER A 127 -2.93 24.38 1.17
N ASP A 128 -2.19 25.25 0.49
CA ASP A 128 -1.62 26.47 1.08
C ASP A 128 -2.68 27.47 1.59
N VAL A 129 -3.90 27.40 1.06
CA VAL A 129 -5.06 28.20 1.52
C VAL A 129 -5.90 27.51 2.60
N GLY A 130 -5.53 26.29 2.99
CA GLY A 130 -6.17 25.55 4.10
C GLY A 130 -7.31 24.61 3.71
N ASP A 131 -7.62 24.45 2.41
CA ASP A 131 -8.53 23.41 1.95
C ASP A 131 -7.93 22.03 2.20
N GLU A 132 -8.74 21.10 2.72
CA GLU A 132 -8.31 19.74 3.07
C GLU A 132 -9.02 18.68 2.22
N LEU A 133 -8.25 17.77 1.64
CA LEU A 133 -8.74 16.59 0.95
C LEU A 133 -8.32 15.33 1.70
N ARG A 134 -9.30 14.55 2.17
CA ARG A 134 -9.04 13.22 2.74
C ARG A 134 -8.82 12.21 1.62
N VAL A 135 -7.61 11.66 1.54
CA VAL A 135 -7.18 10.73 0.48
C VAL A 135 -7.63 9.31 0.76
N LEU A 136 -7.38 8.84 1.99
CA LEU A 136 -7.70 7.49 2.41
C LEU A 136 -8.24 7.53 3.84
N PRO A 137 -9.47 7.05 4.09
CA PRO A 137 -9.99 7.00 5.44
C PRO A 137 -9.28 5.92 6.26
N ALA A 138 -9.07 6.21 7.55
CA ALA A 138 -8.67 5.23 8.54
C ALA A 138 -9.63 4.02 8.49
N PRO A 139 -9.13 2.79 8.28
CA PRO A 139 -9.96 1.60 8.40
C PRO A 139 -10.49 1.47 9.82
N ARG A 140 -11.65 0.82 9.95
CA ARG A 140 -12.21 0.46 11.25
C ARG A 140 -12.51 -1.03 11.27
N PRO A 141 -12.20 -1.73 12.37
CA PRO A 141 -12.59 -3.12 12.50
C PRO A 141 -14.12 -3.24 12.61
N ASP A 142 -14.72 -4.20 11.90
CA ASP A 142 -16.18 -4.42 11.92
C ASP A 142 -16.66 -5.12 13.22
N HIS A 143 -15.72 -5.64 14.01
CA HIS A 143 -15.97 -6.42 15.21
C HIS A 143 -15.04 -6.00 16.34
N ALA A 144 -15.36 -6.43 17.57
CA ALA A 144 -14.48 -6.27 18.72
C ALA A 144 -13.13 -6.96 18.44
N VAL A 145 -12.07 -6.17 18.45
CA VAL A 145 -10.68 -6.62 18.34
C VAL A 145 -9.95 -6.26 19.62
N GLN A 146 -8.93 -7.03 19.99
CA GLN A 146 -8.11 -6.78 21.18
C GLN A 146 -7.08 -5.67 20.92
N ALA A 147 -6.40 -5.75 19.78
CA ALA A 147 -5.47 -4.73 19.33
C ALA A 147 -5.69 -4.42 17.86
N PHE A 148 -5.55 -3.14 17.53
CA PHE A 148 -5.70 -2.63 16.18
C PHE A 148 -4.63 -1.58 15.92
N GLN A 149 -3.90 -1.74 14.83
CA GLN A 149 -3.00 -0.70 14.33
C GLN A 149 -3.18 -0.59 12.83
N SER A 150 -3.34 0.62 12.30
CA SER A 150 -3.30 0.85 10.85
C SER A 150 -2.47 2.07 10.50
N VAL A 151 -1.58 1.93 9.54
CA VAL A 151 -0.71 3.00 9.07
C VAL A 151 -0.83 3.13 7.56
N VAL A 152 -0.97 4.37 7.07
CA VAL A 152 -0.96 4.73 5.65
C VAL A 152 0.34 5.44 5.35
N ASP A 153 1.16 4.80 4.52
CA ASP A 153 2.42 5.30 4.00
C ASP A 153 2.28 5.77 2.57
N LEU A 154 3.02 6.83 2.24
CA LEU A 154 3.25 7.23 0.87
C LEU A 154 4.54 6.58 0.38
N THR A 155 4.44 5.72 -0.62
CA THR A 155 5.55 4.90 -1.12
C THR A 155 6.26 5.53 -2.32
N GLY A 156 5.58 6.46 -3.01
CA GLY A 156 6.15 7.19 -4.12
C GLY A 156 5.14 8.10 -4.82
N SER A 157 5.60 8.94 -5.74
CA SER A 157 4.73 9.71 -6.63
C SER A 157 5.32 9.87 -8.03
N ALA A 158 4.43 10.00 -9.01
CA ALA A 158 4.81 10.28 -10.40
C ALA A 158 3.80 11.27 -11.01
N GLY A 159 4.21 12.53 -11.16
CA GLY A 159 3.30 13.59 -11.58
C GLY A 159 2.14 13.75 -10.57
N PRO A 160 0.86 13.65 -11.00
CA PRO A 160 -0.30 13.79 -10.12
C PRO A 160 -0.67 12.49 -9.37
N TYR A 161 0.06 11.39 -9.57
CA TYR A 161 -0.29 10.12 -8.94
C TYR A 161 0.50 9.86 -7.65
N LEU A 162 -0.21 9.56 -6.57
CA LEU A 162 0.34 9.13 -5.29
C LEU A 162 0.19 7.62 -5.14
N PHE A 163 1.27 6.93 -4.75
CA PHE A 163 1.29 5.49 -4.52
C PHE A 163 1.28 5.23 -3.02
N LEU A 164 0.17 4.71 -2.51
CA LEU A 164 -0.09 4.58 -1.08
C LEU A 164 -0.02 3.12 -0.67
N ARG A 165 0.49 2.88 0.53
CA ARG A 165 0.45 1.56 1.18
C ARG A 165 -0.21 1.70 2.53
N GLN A 166 -1.24 0.89 2.78
CA GLN A 166 -1.88 0.79 4.07
C GLN A 166 -1.54 -0.55 4.71
N THR A 167 -0.92 -0.52 5.88
CA THR A 167 -0.62 -1.71 6.69
C THR A 167 -1.55 -1.73 7.89
N THR A 168 -2.31 -2.81 8.05
CA THR A 168 -3.25 -2.99 9.15
C THR A 168 -2.89 -4.25 9.94
N TYR A 169 -2.59 -4.09 11.22
CA TYR A 169 -2.47 -5.16 12.19
C TYR A 169 -3.76 -5.30 12.99
N VAL A 170 -4.24 -6.53 13.11
CA VAL A 170 -5.41 -6.89 13.91
C VAL A 170 -5.06 -8.07 14.79
N LEU A 171 -5.29 -7.94 16.09
CA LEU A 171 -5.31 -9.05 17.04
C LEU A 171 -6.74 -9.22 17.52
N THR A 172 -7.34 -10.35 17.19
CA THR A 172 -8.60 -10.79 17.81
C THR A 172 -8.29 -11.61 19.06
N CYS A 173 -9.30 -12.13 19.75
CA CYS A 173 -9.13 -12.94 20.97
C CYS A 173 -8.51 -14.34 20.75
N GLY A 174 -7.84 -14.55 19.62
CA GLY A 174 -7.01 -15.72 19.38
C GLY A 174 -5.57 -15.54 19.88
N GLY A 175 -4.76 -16.60 19.79
CA GLY A 175 -3.37 -16.56 20.25
C GLY A 175 -2.40 -15.79 19.34
N MET A 176 -2.84 -15.30 18.17
CA MET A 176 -1.97 -14.64 17.19
C MET A 176 -2.70 -13.52 16.46
N GLY A 177 -1.98 -12.42 16.20
CA GLY A 177 -2.45 -11.33 15.34
C GLY A 177 -2.20 -11.61 13.87
N SER A 178 -2.82 -10.81 13.02
CA SER A 178 -2.65 -10.83 11.57
C SER A 178 -2.27 -9.44 11.07
N VAL A 179 -1.35 -9.39 10.13
CA VAL A 179 -1.05 -8.19 9.35
C VAL A 179 -1.71 -8.33 7.97
N ALA A 180 -2.36 -7.28 7.50
CA ALA A 180 -2.83 -7.14 6.13
C ALA A 180 -2.20 -5.88 5.55
N VAL A 181 -1.79 -5.95 4.28
CA VAL A 181 -1.30 -4.77 3.57
C VAL A 181 -2.11 -4.60 2.29
N GLN A 182 -2.45 -3.35 1.99
CA GLN A 182 -3.17 -2.92 0.79
C GLN A 182 -2.39 -1.81 0.11
N SER A 183 -2.43 -1.75 -1.21
CA SER A 183 -1.85 -0.64 -1.98
C SER A 183 -2.93 0.09 -2.76
N PHE A 184 -2.79 1.41 -2.88
CA PHE A 184 -3.69 2.25 -3.64
C PHE A 184 -2.88 3.19 -4.53
N VAL A 185 -3.47 3.61 -5.65
CA VAL A 185 -2.98 4.75 -6.41
C VAL A 185 -4.06 5.82 -6.35
N TRP A 186 -3.70 7.01 -5.90
CA TRP A 186 -4.59 8.16 -5.86
C TRP A 186 -4.21 9.15 -6.96
N ASP A 187 -5.20 9.60 -7.74
CA ASP A 187 -5.06 10.64 -8.74
C ASP A 187 -5.42 11.98 -8.10
N VAL A 188 -4.39 12.77 -7.83
CA VAL A 188 -4.50 14.07 -7.16
C VAL A 188 -5.15 15.11 -8.08
N ALA A 189 -5.02 15.01 -9.40
CA ALA A 189 -5.67 15.98 -10.29
C ALA A 189 -7.19 15.80 -10.35
N HIS A 190 -7.69 14.59 -10.09
CA HIS A 190 -9.13 14.25 -10.15
C HIS A 190 -9.74 13.92 -8.78
N HIS A 191 -8.96 14.03 -7.69
CA HIS A 191 -9.37 13.75 -6.32
C HIS A 191 -10.06 12.38 -6.15
N LYS A 192 -9.49 11.32 -6.74
CA LYS A 192 -10.06 9.97 -6.68
C LYS A 192 -9.02 8.86 -6.73
N LEU A 193 -9.40 7.66 -6.31
CA LEU A 193 -8.62 6.45 -6.57
C LEU A 193 -8.52 6.20 -8.08
N ALA A 194 -7.29 5.99 -8.55
CA ALA A 194 -7.06 5.57 -9.92
C ALA A 194 -7.53 4.12 -10.09
N PRO A 195 -8.31 3.80 -11.14
CA PRO A 195 -8.77 2.45 -11.36
C PRO A 195 -7.58 1.53 -11.61
N ARG A 196 -7.56 0.38 -10.95
CA ARG A 196 -6.45 -0.57 -11.03
C ARG A 196 -6.11 -0.96 -12.47
N SER A 197 -7.12 -1.16 -13.32
CA SER A 197 -6.94 -1.49 -14.74
C SER A 197 -6.17 -0.43 -15.52
N ALA A 198 -6.19 0.83 -15.09
CA ALA A 198 -5.47 1.91 -15.73
C ALA A 198 -4.05 2.11 -15.18
N MET A 199 -3.76 1.59 -13.99
CA MET A 199 -2.44 1.69 -13.35
C MET A 199 -1.60 0.43 -13.48
N PHE A 200 -2.18 -0.66 -13.98
CA PHE A 200 -1.46 -1.92 -14.13
C PHE A 200 -0.70 -1.96 -15.47
N PRO A 201 0.58 -2.36 -15.48
CA PRO A 201 1.32 -2.61 -16.72
C PRO A 201 0.67 -3.70 -17.54
N ASP A 202 0.57 -3.48 -18.86
CA ASP A 202 0.23 -4.51 -19.82
C ASP A 202 1.48 -5.37 -20.10
N ASP A 203 1.79 -6.27 -19.17
CA ASP A 203 2.94 -7.17 -19.23
C ASP A 203 2.52 -8.58 -18.77
N ASP A 204 2.02 -9.37 -19.73
CA ASP A 204 1.62 -10.78 -19.54
C ASP A 204 2.72 -11.65 -18.92
N SER A 205 4.00 -11.22 -18.97
CA SER A 205 5.11 -11.98 -18.40
C SER A 205 5.30 -11.76 -16.89
N LEU A 206 4.66 -10.75 -16.29
CA LEU A 206 4.83 -10.40 -14.87
C LEU A 206 4.49 -11.57 -13.95
N GLU A 207 3.32 -12.18 -14.13
CA GLU A 207 2.87 -13.29 -13.29
C GLU A 207 3.79 -14.50 -13.41
N GLY A 208 4.21 -14.86 -14.64
CA GLY A 208 5.14 -15.95 -14.85
C GLY A 208 6.52 -15.69 -14.24
N ARG A 209 7.00 -14.44 -14.27
CA ARG A 209 8.27 -14.05 -13.62
C ARG A 209 8.15 -14.08 -12.09
N ALA A 210 7.05 -13.57 -11.54
CA ALA A 210 6.75 -13.63 -10.12
C ALA A 210 6.68 -15.07 -9.64
N GLN A 211 5.99 -15.93 -10.38
CA GLN A 211 5.85 -17.35 -10.07
C GLN A 211 7.21 -18.04 -9.98
N ARG A 212 8.08 -17.81 -10.97
CA ARG A 212 9.43 -18.40 -10.98
C ARG A 212 10.26 -17.91 -9.80
N ALA A 213 10.22 -16.62 -9.50
CA ALA A 213 10.97 -16.04 -8.38
C ALA A 213 10.48 -16.58 -7.04
N LEU A 214 9.16 -16.60 -6.82
CA LEU A 214 8.58 -17.20 -5.61
C LEU A 214 8.89 -18.69 -5.52
N SER A 215 8.84 -19.44 -6.62
CA SER A 215 9.11 -20.89 -6.59
C SER A 215 10.56 -21.23 -6.28
N ALA A 216 11.52 -20.43 -6.76
CA ALA A 216 12.93 -20.59 -6.42
C ALA A 216 13.19 -20.44 -4.90
N ASP A 217 12.41 -19.60 -4.23
CA ASP A 217 12.48 -19.42 -2.78
C ASP A 217 11.68 -20.48 -1.98
N ALA A 218 10.97 -21.39 -2.65
CA ALA A 218 10.07 -22.38 -2.05
C ALA A 218 10.75 -23.70 -1.64
N GLU A 219 12.06 -23.84 -1.86
CA GLU A 219 12.74 -25.13 -1.76
C GLU A 219 12.69 -25.77 -0.36
N ASP A 220 12.29 -25.04 0.68
CA ASP A 220 12.13 -25.55 2.05
C ASP A 220 10.68 -25.48 2.61
N ASP A 221 9.68 -25.02 1.85
CA ASP A 221 8.31 -24.85 2.35
C ASP A 221 7.31 -25.72 1.55
N GLU A 222 6.82 -26.79 2.17
CA GLU A 222 5.86 -27.71 1.56
C GLU A 222 4.54 -27.04 1.17
N ARG A 223 4.04 -26.10 1.99
CA ARG A 223 2.79 -25.39 1.73
C ARG A 223 2.92 -24.44 0.53
N ALA A 224 4.11 -23.87 0.36
CA ALA A 224 4.43 -23.03 -0.78
C ALA A 224 4.47 -23.79 -2.12
N ARG A 225 4.62 -25.12 -2.10
CA ARG A 225 4.61 -25.99 -3.29
C ARG A 225 3.20 -26.40 -3.73
N GLU A 226 2.25 -26.45 -2.81
CA GLU A 226 0.91 -26.98 -3.07
C GLU A 226 0.04 -26.05 -3.93
N SER A 227 0.23 -24.72 -3.81
CA SER A 227 -0.56 -23.74 -4.57
C SER A 227 0.28 -22.61 -5.16
N PRO A 228 1.11 -22.88 -6.17
CA PRO A 228 1.88 -21.83 -6.86
C PRO A 228 0.93 -20.76 -7.45
N SER A 229 -0.21 -21.19 -8.00
CA SER A 229 -1.22 -20.35 -8.65
C SER A 229 -1.96 -19.37 -7.73
N ASP A 230 -1.80 -19.47 -6.41
CA ASP A 230 -2.50 -18.60 -5.46
C ASP A 230 -1.81 -17.24 -5.25
N GLN A 231 -0.80 -16.94 -6.08
CA GLN A 231 -0.14 -15.65 -6.05
C GLN A 231 -1.10 -14.51 -6.43
N ARG A 232 -0.99 -13.39 -5.73
CA ARG A 232 -1.80 -12.19 -5.97
C ARG A 232 -0.88 -11.00 -6.11
N PHE A 233 -1.19 -10.12 -7.06
CA PHE A 233 -0.64 -8.78 -7.04
C PHE A 233 -1.11 -8.04 -5.80
N THR A 234 -0.22 -7.24 -5.21
CA THR A 234 -0.56 -6.47 -4.02
C THR A 234 -0.04 -5.04 -3.95
N GLU A 235 0.97 -4.66 -4.74
CA GLU A 235 1.56 -3.30 -4.69
C GLU A 235 2.21 -2.88 -6.01
N LEU A 236 2.05 -1.61 -6.37
CA LEU A 236 2.84 -0.92 -7.41
C LEU A 236 3.79 0.04 -6.72
N LEU A 237 5.08 -0.06 -7.02
CA LEU A 237 6.12 0.80 -6.47
C LEU A 237 6.80 1.57 -7.62
N PRO A 238 6.65 2.91 -7.68
CA PRO A 238 7.40 3.72 -8.62
C PRO A 238 8.82 3.97 -8.12
N THR A 239 9.76 4.00 -9.04
CA THR A 239 11.16 4.35 -8.78
C THR A 239 11.68 5.24 -9.90
N LEU A 240 12.45 6.25 -9.56
CA LEU A 240 13.17 7.06 -10.54
C LEU A 240 14.62 6.57 -10.66
N SER A 241 15.07 6.37 -11.90
CA SER A 241 16.48 6.13 -12.22
C SER A 241 17.33 7.37 -11.89
N ARG A 242 18.66 7.23 -11.85
CA ARG A 242 19.57 8.38 -11.72
C ARG A 242 19.47 9.38 -12.87
N ASP A 243 18.94 8.96 -14.01
CA ASP A 243 18.68 9.83 -15.16
C ASP A 243 17.26 10.41 -15.17
N GLY A 244 16.46 10.09 -14.15
CA GLY A 244 15.08 10.53 -14.00
C GLY A 244 14.08 9.74 -14.84
N ASP A 245 14.43 8.54 -15.28
CA ASP A 245 13.47 7.64 -15.95
C ASP A 245 12.59 6.95 -14.90
N LEU A 246 11.29 6.97 -15.11
CA LEU A 246 10.32 6.28 -14.27
C LEU A 246 10.30 4.79 -14.62
N ALA A 247 10.55 3.96 -13.60
CA ALA A 247 10.33 2.52 -13.65
C ALA A 247 9.28 2.12 -12.60
N LEU A 248 8.54 1.06 -12.89
CA LEU A 248 7.61 0.45 -11.95
C LEU A 248 8.10 -0.93 -11.54
N SER A 249 7.95 -1.24 -10.26
CA SER A 249 8.02 -2.61 -9.75
C SER A 249 6.66 -3.05 -9.23
N VAL A 250 6.35 -4.32 -9.44
CA VAL A 250 5.07 -4.94 -9.10
C VAL A 250 5.31 -5.98 -8.02
N ARG A 251 4.66 -5.85 -6.86
CA ARG A 251 4.74 -6.84 -5.79
C ARG A 251 3.72 -7.94 -5.99
N PHE A 252 4.19 -9.18 -5.92
CA PHE A 252 3.38 -10.38 -5.87
C PHE A 252 3.55 -11.07 -4.54
N VAL A 253 2.48 -11.67 -4.04
CA VAL A 253 2.41 -12.30 -2.72
C VAL A 253 1.79 -13.68 -2.86
N ALA A 254 2.39 -14.68 -2.23
CA ALA A 254 1.86 -16.03 -2.14
C ALA A 254 1.73 -16.45 -0.66
N PRO A 255 0.74 -17.30 -0.31
CA PRO A 255 0.62 -17.86 1.02
C PRO A 255 1.82 -18.76 1.35
N THR A 256 2.16 -18.85 2.63
CA THR A 256 3.23 -19.71 3.16
C THR A 256 2.95 -20.05 4.63
N SER A 257 3.76 -20.90 5.23
CA SER A 257 3.72 -21.13 6.68
C SER A 257 4.22 -19.91 7.46
N TYR A 258 3.91 -19.80 8.76
CA TYR A 258 4.44 -18.70 9.57
C TYR A 258 5.98 -18.65 9.53
N ALA A 259 6.63 -19.81 9.67
CA ALA A 259 8.08 -19.96 9.60
C ALA A 259 8.66 -19.63 8.21
N GLY A 260 7.87 -19.83 7.15
CA GLY A 260 8.22 -19.50 5.77
C GLY A 260 7.95 -18.05 5.36
N THR A 261 7.53 -17.17 6.29
CA THR A 261 7.23 -15.76 6.00
C THR A 261 8.49 -15.04 5.50
N ARG A 262 8.40 -14.38 4.34
CA ARG A 262 9.52 -13.65 3.72
C ARG A 262 9.03 -12.41 2.94
N GLY A 263 9.93 -11.46 2.68
CA GLY A 263 9.60 -10.27 1.87
C GLY A 263 8.74 -9.21 2.58
N GLY A 264 8.38 -9.43 3.84
CA GLY A 264 7.82 -8.40 4.74
C GLY A 264 6.42 -7.90 4.39
N TRP A 265 5.62 -8.66 3.64
CA TRP A 265 4.26 -8.23 3.28
C TRP A 265 3.25 -8.48 4.40
N SER A 266 3.12 -9.71 4.87
CA SER A 266 2.25 -10.05 5.99
C SER A 266 2.73 -11.32 6.69
N SER A 267 2.14 -11.64 7.85
CA SER A 267 2.30 -12.96 8.45
C SER A 267 1.78 -14.04 7.48
N ASN A 268 2.48 -15.17 7.38
CA ASN A 268 2.11 -16.30 6.52
C ASN A 268 2.09 -15.96 5.03
N THR A 269 2.87 -14.96 4.60
CA THR A 269 3.10 -14.71 3.18
C THR A 269 4.57 -14.57 2.84
N ARG A 270 4.86 -14.85 1.58
CA ARG A 270 6.12 -14.53 0.91
C ARG A 270 5.82 -13.57 -0.23
N SER A 271 6.72 -12.64 -0.49
CA SER A 271 6.53 -11.64 -1.53
C SER A 271 7.78 -11.41 -2.34
N VAL A 272 7.59 -10.97 -3.59
CA VAL A 272 8.66 -10.59 -4.50
C VAL A 272 8.25 -9.35 -5.29
N PHE A 273 9.20 -8.46 -5.55
CA PHE A 273 9.03 -7.39 -6.53
C PHE A 273 9.54 -7.84 -7.90
N VAL A 274 8.72 -7.66 -8.92
CA VAL A 274 9.08 -7.91 -10.32
C VAL A 274 9.06 -6.58 -11.07
N PRO A 275 10.18 -6.17 -11.68
CA PRO A 275 10.20 -4.96 -12.51
C PRO A 275 9.27 -5.09 -13.70
N ALA A 276 8.39 -4.11 -13.91
CA ALA A 276 7.56 -4.02 -15.11
C ALA A 276 8.42 -3.60 -16.30
N LYS A 277 8.16 -4.18 -17.48
CA LYS A 277 8.86 -3.79 -18.72
C LYS A 277 8.24 -2.57 -19.38
N THR A 278 6.97 -2.32 -19.12
CA THR A 278 6.18 -1.24 -19.70
C THR A 278 5.54 -0.42 -18.59
N LEU A 279 5.30 0.87 -18.89
CA LEU A 279 4.50 1.72 -18.03
C LEU A 279 3.03 1.61 -18.46
N PRO A 280 2.07 1.69 -17.51
CA PRO A 280 0.66 1.83 -17.85
C PRO A 280 0.44 3.14 -18.63
N ALA A 281 -0.57 3.17 -19.49
CA ALA A 281 -0.88 4.33 -20.35
C ALA A 281 -1.00 5.65 -19.56
N ALA A 282 -1.55 5.59 -18.35
CA ALA A 282 -1.69 6.72 -17.43
C ALA A 282 -0.34 7.35 -17.03
N LEU A 283 0.75 6.59 -17.06
CA LEU A 283 2.09 7.03 -16.65
C LEU A 283 3.08 7.26 -17.79
N VAL A 284 2.73 6.92 -19.04
CA VAL A 284 3.63 7.08 -20.19
C VAL A 284 4.11 8.52 -20.34
N GLY A 285 3.24 9.49 -20.07
CA GLY A 285 3.61 10.90 -20.08
C GLY A 285 4.64 11.31 -19.05
N PHE A 286 4.79 10.52 -17.98
CA PHE A 286 5.72 10.71 -16.89
C PHE A 286 6.90 9.72 -16.96
N ALA A 287 7.07 9.04 -18.10
CA ALA A 287 8.15 8.06 -18.28
C ALA A 287 9.55 8.66 -18.09
N VAL A 288 9.71 9.92 -18.46
CA VAL A 288 10.94 10.70 -18.26
C VAL A 288 10.57 11.93 -17.44
N ALA A 289 11.24 12.12 -16.31
CA ALA A 289 11.02 13.27 -15.47
C ALA A 289 11.42 14.57 -16.20
N PRO A 290 10.77 15.71 -15.92
CA PRO A 290 11.17 17.00 -16.49
C PRO A 290 12.61 17.39 -16.12
N GLU A 291 13.26 18.18 -16.98
CA GLU A 291 14.69 18.49 -16.84
C GLU A 291 15.11 19.02 -15.45
N PRO A 292 14.35 19.91 -14.77
CA PRO A 292 14.68 20.32 -13.40
C PRO A 292 14.82 19.15 -12.43
N VAL A 293 13.90 18.18 -12.53
CA VAL A 293 13.89 16.98 -11.67
C VAL A 293 15.08 16.09 -12.02
N ARG A 294 15.40 15.93 -13.31
CA ARG A 294 16.56 15.12 -13.75
C ARG A 294 17.88 15.72 -13.27
N THR A 295 18.05 17.03 -13.39
CA THR A 295 19.22 17.74 -12.85
C THR A 295 19.37 17.48 -11.36
N PHE A 296 18.28 17.62 -10.60
CA PHE A 296 18.28 17.35 -9.16
C PHE A 296 18.60 15.90 -8.83
N VAL A 297 17.93 14.93 -9.47
CA VAL A 297 18.11 13.50 -9.24
C VAL A 297 19.56 13.06 -9.52
N ARG A 298 20.20 13.61 -10.56
CA ARG A 298 21.61 13.32 -10.88
C ARG A 298 22.58 13.84 -9.83
N ALA A 299 22.26 14.97 -9.19
CA ALA A 299 23.07 15.57 -8.15
C ALA A 299 22.87 14.91 -6.78
N GLN A 300 21.73 14.26 -6.56
CA GLN A 300 21.33 13.75 -5.24
C GLN A 300 21.82 12.32 -4.98
N LEU A 301 22.28 12.07 -3.74
CA LEU A 301 22.69 10.74 -3.28
C LEU A 301 21.51 9.92 -2.73
N ALA A 302 20.55 10.58 -2.08
CA ALA A 302 19.36 9.96 -1.53
C ALA A 302 18.38 9.52 -2.65
N PRO A 303 17.70 8.39 -2.50
CA PRO A 303 16.64 7.99 -3.43
C PRO A 303 15.51 9.02 -3.48
N VAL A 304 15.19 9.48 -4.68
CA VAL A 304 13.99 10.27 -4.93
C VAL A 304 12.78 9.35 -4.94
N ARG A 305 11.79 9.64 -4.10
CA ARG A 305 10.56 8.85 -3.98
C ARG A 305 9.47 9.33 -4.93
N GLY A 306 9.53 10.59 -5.34
CA GLY A 306 8.65 11.07 -6.39
C GLY A 306 8.79 12.55 -6.68
N TYR A 307 7.98 13.02 -7.62
CA TYR A 307 7.98 14.41 -8.06
C TYR A 307 6.61 14.84 -8.56
N SER A 308 6.40 16.15 -8.58
CA SER A 308 5.28 16.81 -9.25
C SER A 308 5.76 18.12 -9.85
N THR A 309 5.01 18.66 -10.81
CA THR A 309 5.41 19.86 -11.55
C THR A 309 4.26 20.83 -11.69
N ARG A 310 4.60 22.12 -11.61
CA ARG A 310 3.69 23.21 -11.94
C ARG A 310 4.03 23.70 -13.36
N PRO A 311 3.04 23.67 -14.29
CA PRO A 311 3.22 24.24 -15.63
C PRO A 311 3.50 25.74 -15.57
#